data_AF-A0A846SU53-F1
#
_entry.id   AF-A0A846SU53-F1
#
_cell.length_a   1.000
_cell.length_b   1.000
_cell.length_c   1.000
_cell.angle_alpha   90.00
_cell.angle_beta   90.00
_cell.angle_gamma   90.00
#
_symmetry.space_group_name_H-M   'P 1'
#
loop_
_entity.id
_entity.type
_entity.pdbx_description
1 polymer ?
#
loop_
_entity_poly.entity_id
_entity_poly.type
_entity_poly.pdbx_seq_one_letter_code
_entity_poly.pdbx_strand_id
1 'polypeptide(L)'
;MKLFSGFSIKAQLIGVMILLILLLLGVGGIGLNSTLAANQAMKSIYEDRLVPAAHMGVIQKALGNTGLHLALAAQHNPASQDSQLHTHPITLHFDEAEKNMALIAETWRQYAATKMTPEEQALADQFTVLHNRFVNDGLKPTMTGFKAGEFSKTIQHYVEVFFAAAESIGQDD
;
A
#
# COMPACT_ATOMS: atom_id res chain seq x y z
N MET A 1 -44.41 42.77 22.87
CA MET A 1 -43.25 43.04 22.00
C MET A 1 -43.67 43.99 20.87
N LYS A 2 -43.61 45.32 21.11
CA LYS A 2 -43.93 46.36 20.12
C LYS A 2 -42.62 46.79 19.44
N LEU A 3 -42.05 45.96 18.56
CA LEU A 3 -40.77 46.27 17.90
C LEU A 3 -40.92 47.20 16.68
N PHE A 4 -42.15 47.44 16.19
CA PHE A 4 -42.37 48.15 14.91
C PHE A 4 -43.54 49.16 14.92
N SER A 5 -43.95 49.64 16.10
CA SER A 5 -45.02 50.64 16.21
C SER A 5 -44.53 52.01 15.74
N GLY A 6 -44.66 52.24 14.42
CA GLY A 6 -44.24 53.46 13.72
C GLY A 6 -44.01 53.28 12.21
N PHE A 7 -43.86 52.05 11.72
CA PHE A 7 -43.58 51.74 10.31
C PHE A 7 -44.82 51.28 9.54
N SER A 8 -44.91 51.62 8.25
CA SER A 8 -45.97 51.11 7.36
C SER A 8 -45.84 49.61 7.12
N ILE A 9 -46.96 48.94 6.81
CA ILE A 9 -47.00 47.50 6.52
C ILE A 9 -46.00 47.12 5.40
N LYS A 10 -45.85 47.98 4.38
CA LYS A 10 -44.87 47.78 3.29
C LYS A 10 -43.43 47.74 3.80
N ALA A 11 -43.05 48.64 4.71
CA ALA A 11 -41.70 48.69 5.25
C ALA A 11 -41.38 47.45 6.12
N GLN A 12 -42.35 46.97 6.89
CA GLN A 12 -42.23 45.74 7.67
C GLN A 12 -42.01 44.51 6.77
N LEU A 13 -42.78 44.38 5.69
CA LEU A 13 -42.63 43.31 4.70
C LEU A 13 -41.26 43.31 4.02
N ILE A 14 -40.78 44.49 3.60
CA ILE A 14 -39.45 44.63 2.97
C ILE A 14 -38.35 44.24 3.95
N GLY A 15 -38.43 44.67 5.22
CA GLY A 15 -37.46 44.32 6.24
C GLY A 15 -37.33 42.82 6.47
N VAL A 16 -38.47 42.12 6.56
CA VAL A 16 -38.48 40.65 6.69
C VAL A 16 -37.91 39.97 5.45
N MET A 17 -38.22 40.46 4.24
CA MET A 17 -37.65 39.90 3.00
C MET A 17 -36.14 40.05 2.94
N ILE A 18 -35.60 41.23 3.27
CA ILE A 18 -34.15 41.45 3.31
C ILE A 18 -33.50 40.54 4.34
N LEU A 19 -34.09 40.42 5.54
CA LEU A 19 -33.60 39.53 6.58
C LEU A 19 -33.56 38.06 6.11
N LEU A 20 -34.63 37.59 5.46
CA LEU A 20 -34.68 36.23 4.91
C LEU A 20 -33.60 36.01 3.84
N ILE A 21 -33.41 36.97 2.93
CA ILE A 21 -32.36 36.89 1.91
C ILE A 21 -30.97 36.80 2.58
N LEU A 22 -30.70 37.64 3.59
CA LEU A 22 -29.42 37.61 4.30
C LEU A 22 -29.19 36.29 5.03
N LEU A 23 -30.23 35.73 5.67
CA LEU A 23 -30.15 34.42 6.31
C LEU A 23 -29.87 33.31 5.29
N LEU A 24 -30.55 33.31 4.15
CA LEU A 24 -30.33 32.34 3.07
C LEU A 24 -28.91 32.45 2.50
N LEU A 25 -28.41 33.66 2.28
CA LEU A 25 -27.04 33.89 1.82
C LEU A 25 -26.01 33.43 2.87
N GLY A 26 -26.26 33.71 4.15
CA GLY A 26 -25.38 33.29 5.25
C GLY A 26 -25.30 31.77 5.36
N VAL A 27 -26.45 31.09 5.43
CA VAL A 27 -26.50 29.62 5.50
C VAL A 27 -25.96 28.99 4.20
N GLY A 28 -26.31 29.55 3.04
CA GLY A 28 -25.81 29.08 1.75
C GLY A 28 -24.29 29.21 1.61
N GLY A 29 -23.71 30.32 2.07
CA GLY A 29 -22.26 30.53 2.10
C GLY A 29 -21.54 29.55 3.02
N ILE A 30 -22.07 29.34 4.24
CA ILE A 30 -21.51 28.35 5.20
C ILE A 30 -21.60 26.93 4.62
N GLY A 31 -22.74 26.59 4.01
CA GLY A 31 -22.96 25.30 3.36
C GLY A 31 -21.95 25.05 2.25
N LEU A 32 -21.78 26.02 1.34
CA LEU A 32 -20.84 25.89 0.24
C LEU A 32 -19.39 25.74 0.73
N ASN A 33 -18.97 26.55 1.71
CA ASN A 33 -17.62 26.47 2.26
C ASN A 33 -17.38 25.13 2.97
N SER A 34 -18.37 24.63 3.71
CA SER A 34 -18.29 23.32 4.37
C SER A 34 -18.18 22.18 3.36
N THR A 35 -18.97 22.22 2.28
CA THR A 35 -18.90 21.22 1.21
C THR A 35 -17.55 21.25 0.48
N LEU A 36 -17.00 22.44 0.21
CA LEU A 36 -15.67 22.57 -0.40
C LEU A 36 -14.57 21.99 0.50
N ALA A 37 -14.59 22.32 1.80
CA ALA A 37 -13.65 21.78 2.77
C ALA A 37 -13.74 20.25 2.88
N ALA A 38 -14.96 19.70 2.94
CA ALA A 38 -15.19 18.26 2.96
C ALA A 38 -14.65 17.57 1.70
N ASN A 39 -14.87 18.16 0.52
CA ASN A 39 -14.36 17.61 -0.74
C ASN A 39 -12.82 17.58 -0.78
N GLN A 40 -12.16 18.65 -0.32
CA GLN A 40 -10.71 18.71 -0.23
C GLN A 40 -10.15 17.67 0.75
N ALA A 41 -10.78 17.50 1.92
CA ALA A 41 -10.39 16.50 2.90
C ALA A 41 -10.53 15.08 2.35
N MET A 42 -11.65 14.77 1.67
CA MET A 42 -11.85 13.47 1.02
C MET A 42 -10.80 13.20 -0.05
N LYS A 43 -10.46 14.22 -0.86
CA LYS A 43 -9.41 14.11 -1.86
C LYS A 43 -8.05 13.79 -1.23
N SER A 44 -7.67 14.49 -0.16
CA SER A 44 -6.43 14.22 0.57
C SER A 44 -6.42 12.82 1.19
N ILE A 45 -7.50 12.36 1.83
CA ILE A 45 -7.57 10.99 2.35
C ILE A 45 -7.40 9.95 1.22
N TYR A 46 -8.01 10.20 0.07
CA TYR A 46 -7.87 9.31 -1.08
C TYR A 46 -6.42 9.27 -1.60
N GLU A 47 -5.84 10.43 -1.91
CA GLU A 47 -4.51 10.54 -2.53
C GLU A 47 -3.37 10.22 -1.55
N ASP A 48 -3.49 10.65 -0.30
CA ASP A 48 -2.41 10.57 0.69
C ASP A 48 -2.53 9.33 1.60
N ARG A 49 -3.65 8.60 1.61
CA ARG A 49 -3.85 7.40 2.48
C ARG A 49 -4.31 6.17 1.72
N LEU A 50 -5.40 6.26 0.96
CA LEU A 50 -5.97 5.08 0.31
C LEU A 50 -5.11 4.57 -0.86
N VAL A 51 -4.56 5.47 -1.68
CA VAL A 51 -3.66 5.09 -2.78
C VAL A 51 -2.37 4.45 -2.25
N PRO A 52 -1.63 5.05 -1.29
CA PRO A 52 -0.47 4.39 -0.67
C PRO A 52 -0.79 3.04 -0.03
N ALA A 53 -1.93 2.93 0.67
CA ALA A 53 -2.36 1.65 1.27
C ALA A 53 -2.62 0.57 0.21
N ALA A 54 -3.21 0.94 -0.93
CA ALA A 54 -3.40 0.02 -2.05
C ALA A 54 -2.06 -0.45 -2.63
N HIS A 55 -1.07 0.45 -2.78
CA HIS A 55 0.28 0.08 -3.20
C HIS A 55 0.93 -0.93 -2.24
N MET A 56 0.81 -0.73 -0.92
CA MET A 56 1.31 -1.68 0.07
C MET A 56 0.62 -3.05 -0.03
N GLY A 57 -0.70 -3.07 -0.25
CA GLY A 57 -1.44 -4.32 -0.45
C GLY A 57 -0.95 -5.11 -1.68
N VAL A 58 -0.62 -4.42 -2.77
CA VAL A 58 -0.03 -5.05 -3.96
C VAL A 58 1.35 -5.62 -3.66
N ILE A 59 2.21 -4.85 -2.98
CA ILE A 59 3.57 -5.29 -2.61
C ILE A 59 3.53 -6.50 -1.69
N GLN A 60 2.69 -6.48 -0.65
CA GLN A 60 2.56 -7.59 0.29
C GLN A 60 2.10 -8.88 -0.42
N LYS A 61 1.12 -8.77 -1.32
CA LYS A 61 0.67 -9.91 -2.12
C LYS A 61 1.78 -10.44 -3.03
N ALA A 62 2.50 -9.56 -3.72
CA ALA A 62 3.58 -9.96 -4.62
C ALA A 62 4.76 -10.59 -3.87
N LEU A 63 5.11 -10.10 -2.67
CA LEU A 63 6.11 -10.72 -1.79
C LEU A 63 5.69 -12.13 -1.37
N GLY A 64 4.44 -12.30 -0.92
CA GLY A 64 3.88 -13.61 -0.57
C GLY A 64 3.91 -14.58 -1.75
N ASN A 65 3.52 -14.13 -2.94
CA ASN A 65 3.58 -14.94 -4.17
C ASN A 65 5.02 -15.31 -4.55
N THR A 66 5.97 -14.41 -4.37
CA THR A 66 7.40 -14.68 -4.61
C THR A 66 7.87 -15.83 -3.73
N GLY A 67 7.63 -15.74 -2.42
CA GLY A 67 7.98 -16.82 -1.48
C GLY A 67 7.27 -18.14 -1.80
N LEU A 68 5.99 -18.09 -2.18
CA LEU A 68 5.22 -19.26 -2.61
C LEU A 68 5.87 -19.93 -3.83
N HIS A 69 6.28 -19.18 -4.84
CA HIS A 69 6.91 -19.74 -6.02
C HIS A 69 8.28 -20.36 -5.73
N LEU A 70 9.07 -19.80 -4.81
CA LEU A 70 10.31 -20.44 -4.36
C LEU A 70 10.04 -21.74 -3.60
N ALA A 71 9.02 -21.76 -2.74
CA ALA A 71 8.61 -22.98 -2.04
C ALA A 71 8.09 -24.06 -3.01
N LEU A 72 7.37 -23.68 -4.06
CA LEU A 72 6.95 -24.60 -5.13
C LEU A 72 8.14 -25.09 -5.95
N ALA A 73 9.12 -24.24 -6.25
CA ALA A 73 10.34 -24.63 -6.94
C ALA A 73 11.13 -25.69 -6.14
N ALA A 74 11.15 -25.59 -4.81
CA ALA A 74 11.80 -26.59 -3.95
C ALA A 74 11.20 -28.01 -4.10
N GLN A 75 9.93 -28.13 -4.51
CA GLN A 75 9.25 -29.42 -4.70
C GLN A 75 9.69 -30.16 -5.97
N HIS A 76 10.46 -29.50 -6.85
CA HIS A 76 11.10 -30.12 -8.02
C HIS A 76 12.38 -30.91 -7.65
N ASN A 77 12.69 -31.06 -6.36
CA ASN A 77 13.83 -31.84 -5.90
C ASN A 77 13.69 -33.31 -6.33
N PRO A 78 14.55 -33.85 -7.22
CA PRO A 78 14.44 -35.22 -7.71
C PRO A 78 14.56 -36.29 -6.63
N ALA A 79 15.13 -35.96 -5.46
CA ALA A 79 15.21 -36.85 -4.31
C ALA A 79 13.86 -36.98 -3.56
N SER A 80 12.88 -36.11 -3.84
CA SER A 80 11.53 -36.17 -3.27
C SER A 80 10.62 -37.06 -4.11
N GLN A 81 9.84 -37.92 -3.45
CA GLN A 81 8.84 -38.76 -4.12
C GLN A 81 7.78 -37.92 -4.86
N ASP A 82 7.43 -36.76 -4.30
CA ASP A 82 6.40 -35.86 -4.84
C ASP A 82 6.89 -35.06 -6.05
N SER A 83 8.19 -35.07 -6.37
CA SER A 83 8.71 -34.32 -7.52
C SER A 83 8.10 -34.78 -8.85
N GLN A 84 7.62 -36.03 -8.94
CA GLN A 84 6.94 -36.55 -10.12
C GLN A 84 5.56 -35.90 -10.37
N LEU A 85 4.97 -35.29 -9.35
CA LEU A 85 3.69 -34.57 -9.47
C LEU A 85 3.88 -33.19 -10.13
N HIS A 86 5.10 -32.67 -10.16
CA HIS A 86 5.45 -31.40 -10.79
C HIS A 86 5.87 -31.63 -12.24
N THR A 87 4.87 -31.74 -13.13
CA THR A 87 5.05 -32.10 -14.55
C THR A 87 5.39 -30.93 -15.47
N HIS A 88 5.64 -29.75 -14.90
CA HIS A 88 6.06 -28.53 -15.60
C HIS A 88 7.53 -28.19 -15.33
N PRO A 89 8.17 -27.34 -16.16
CA PRO A 89 9.53 -26.90 -15.89
C PRO A 89 9.62 -26.05 -14.60
N ILE A 90 10.67 -26.27 -13.79
CA ILE A 90 10.97 -25.45 -12.61
C ILE A 90 11.09 -23.95 -12.94
N THR A 91 11.48 -23.61 -14.17
CA THR A 91 11.64 -22.23 -14.65
C THR A 91 10.34 -21.43 -14.59
N LEU A 92 9.17 -22.08 -14.68
CA LEU A 92 7.88 -21.40 -14.51
C LEU A 92 7.81 -20.65 -13.17
N HIS A 93 8.31 -21.26 -12.10
CA HIS A 93 8.31 -20.61 -10.78
C HIS A 93 9.30 -19.47 -10.68
N PHE A 94 10.43 -19.56 -11.37
CA PHE A 94 11.42 -18.49 -11.46
C PHE A 94 10.86 -17.29 -12.21
N ASP A 95 10.20 -17.53 -13.34
CA ASP A 95 9.60 -16.47 -14.15
C ASP A 95 8.50 -15.74 -13.38
N GLU A 96 7.65 -16.46 -12.64
CA GLU A 96 6.63 -15.85 -11.79
C GLU A 96 7.22 -15.08 -10.60
N ALA A 97 8.29 -15.59 -9.98
CA ALA A 97 9.01 -14.86 -8.93
C ALA A 97 9.60 -13.55 -9.49
N GLU A 98 10.25 -13.58 -10.65
CA GLU A 98 10.81 -12.40 -11.31
C GLU A 98 9.73 -11.38 -11.72
N LYS A 99 8.57 -11.84 -12.21
CA LYS A 99 7.42 -10.96 -12.49
C LYS A 99 6.92 -10.26 -11.22
N ASN A 100 6.77 -10.99 -10.12
CA ASN A 100 6.37 -10.40 -8.84
C ASN A 100 7.41 -9.38 -8.36
N MET A 101 8.71 -9.64 -8.54
CA MET A 101 9.77 -8.69 -8.21
C MET A 101 9.70 -7.40 -9.03
N ALA A 102 9.45 -7.51 -10.33
CA ALA A 102 9.28 -6.34 -11.19
C ALA A 102 8.05 -5.52 -10.76
N LEU A 103 6.94 -6.20 -10.40
CA LEU A 103 5.76 -5.54 -9.87
C LEU A 103 6.06 -4.81 -8.55
N ILE A 104 6.76 -5.45 -7.61
CA ILE A 104 7.16 -4.81 -6.35
C ILE A 104 8.00 -3.57 -6.62
N ALA A 105 9.01 -3.66 -7.50
CA ALA A 105 9.89 -2.54 -7.80
C ALA A 105 9.12 -1.34 -8.39
N GLU A 106 8.21 -1.59 -9.33
CA GLU A 106 7.42 -0.53 -9.93
C GLU A 106 6.40 0.07 -8.95
N THR A 107 5.68 -0.77 -8.19
CA THR A 107 4.73 -0.29 -7.18
C THR A 107 5.44 0.45 -6.04
N TRP A 108 6.64 0.02 -5.65
CA TRP A 108 7.46 0.70 -4.66
C TRP A 108 7.88 2.08 -5.14
N ARG A 109 8.28 2.22 -6.41
CA ARG A 109 8.60 3.52 -7.02
C ARG A 109 7.40 4.47 -6.98
N GLN A 110 6.19 3.97 -7.19
CA GLN A 110 4.96 4.76 -7.09
C GLN A 110 4.63 5.16 -5.66
N TYR A 111 4.78 4.25 -4.70
CA TYR A 111 4.62 4.53 -3.27
C TYR A 111 5.65 5.55 -2.77
N ALA A 112 6.94 5.36 -3.08
CA ALA A 112 8.02 6.27 -2.67
C ALA A 112 7.88 7.69 -3.24
N ALA A 113 7.07 7.89 -4.28
CA ALA A 113 6.78 9.20 -4.85
C ALA A 113 5.60 9.93 -4.13
N THR A 114 4.90 9.28 -3.21
CA THR A 114 3.81 9.91 -2.45
C THR A 114 4.35 10.78 -1.32
N LYS A 115 3.51 11.66 -0.77
CA LYS A 115 3.88 12.43 0.42
C LYS A 115 3.96 11.48 1.62
N MET A 116 5.04 11.57 2.37
CA MET A 116 5.27 10.77 3.58
C MET A 116 5.53 11.68 4.78
N THR A 117 5.10 11.23 5.96
CA THR A 117 5.59 11.82 7.22
C THR A 117 7.04 11.36 7.48
N PRO A 118 7.79 12.01 8.39
CA PRO A 118 9.12 11.54 8.77
C PRO A 118 9.16 10.09 9.26
N GLU A 119 8.13 9.67 9.99
CA GLU A 119 7.99 8.30 10.50
C GLU A 119 7.75 7.30 9.36
N GLU A 120 6.89 7.65 8.41
CA GLU A 120 6.64 6.83 7.21
C GLU A 120 7.90 6.71 6.34
N GLN A 121 8.67 7.81 6.20
CA GLN A 121 9.93 7.78 5.47
C GLN A 121 10.94 6.83 6.13
N ALA A 122 11.06 6.86 7.46
CA ALA A 122 11.95 5.96 8.19
C ALA A 122 11.57 4.48 7.96
N LEU A 123 10.28 4.15 8.01
CA LEU A 123 9.78 2.81 7.70
C LEU A 123 10.03 2.41 6.24
N ALA A 124 9.87 3.36 5.31
CA ALA A 124 10.13 3.12 3.89
C ALA A 124 11.62 2.84 3.61
N ASP A 125 12.52 3.56 4.29
CA ASP A 125 13.95 3.35 4.19
C ASP A 125 14.34 1.97 4.74
N GLN A 126 13.80 1.59 5.90
CA GLN A 126 13.98 0.26 6.49
C GLN A 126 13.48 -0.84 5.55
N PHE A 127 12.27 -0.70 5.00
CA PHE A 127 11.73 -1.64 4.02
C PHE A 127 12.66 -1.77 2.82
N THR A 128 13.18 -0.67 2.28
CA THR A 128 14.08 -0.69 1.12
C THR A 128 15.35 -1.50 1.42
N VAL A 129 15.94 -1.33 2.60
CA VAL A 129 17.11 -2.11 3.03
C VAL A 129 16.77 -3.60 3.14
N LEU A 130 15.69 -3.94 3.85
CA LEU A 130 15.27 -5.33 4.07
C LEU A 130 14.89 -6.03 2.75
N HIS A 131 14.17 -5.34 1.88
CA HIS A 131 13.80 -5.83 0.57
C HIS A 131 15.03 -6.10 -0.31
N ASN A 132 16.00 -5.18 -0.35
CA ASN A 132 17.24 -5.39 -1.09
C ASN A 132 18.04 -6.58 -0.56
N ARG A 133 18.09 -6.76 0.76
CA ARG A 133 18.70 -7.93 1.40
C ARG A 133 17.98 -9.21 1.01
N PHE A 134 16.65 -9.24 1.09
CA PHE A 134 15.83 -10.38 0.65
C PHE A 134 16.12 -10.76 -0.81
N VAL A 135 16.22 -9.77 -1.71
CA VAL A 135 16.51 -10.03 -3.13
C VAL A 135 17.91 -10.58 -3.36
N ASN A 136 18.92 -9.96 -2.75
CA ASN A 136 20.32 -10.28 -3.04
C ASN A 136 20.82 -11.51 -2.29
N ASP A 137 20.36 -11.70 -1.06
CA ASP A 137 20.82 -12.78 -0.19
C ASP A 137 19.85 -13.96 -0.19
N GLY A 138 18.55 -13.72 -0.40
CA GLY A 138 17.52 -14.77 -0.41
C GLY A 138 17.18 -15.22 -1.81
N LEU A 139 16.43 -14.39 -2.54
CA LEU A 139 15.80 -14.75 -3.82
C LEU A 139 16.82 -15.22 -4.88
N LYS A 140 17.80 -14.38 -5.22
CA LYS A 140 18.75 -14.69 -6.30
C LYS A 140 19.59 -15.94 -5.99
N PRO A 141 20.19 -16.10 -4.78
CA PRO A 141 20.91 -17.32 -4.45
C PRO A 141 20.01 -18.55 -4.47
N THR A 142 18.76 -18.45 -3.99
CA THR A 142 17.80 -19.56 -4.04
C THR A 142 17.52 -20.02 -5.47
N MET A 143 17.24 -19.07 -6.37
CA MET A 143 17.01 -19.40 -7.78
C MET A 143 18.25 -20.04 -8.44
N THR A 144 19.44 -19.51 -8.16
CA THR A 144 20.71 -20.06 -8.67
C THR A 144 20.97 -21.47 -8.14
N GLY A 145 20.76 -21.70 -6.86
CA GLY A 145 20.97 -23.01 -6.22
C GLY A 145 20.01 -24.08 -6.75
N PHE A 146 18.73 -23.75 -6.96
CA PHE A 146 17.79 -24.66 -7.61
C PHE A 146 18.14 -24.94 -9.07
N LYS A 147 18.59 -23.94 -9.83
CA LYS A 147 19.09 -24.13 -11.21
C LYS A 147 20.32 -25.06 -11.26
N ALA A 148 21.16 -25.02 -10.23
CA ALA A 148 22.33 -25.89 -10.10
C ALA A 148 22.00 -27.31 -9.56
N GLY A 149 20.74 -27.57 -9.18
CA GLY A 149 20.33 -28.84 -8.58
C GLY A 149 20.73 -29.01 -7.11
N GLU A 150 21.22 -27.95 -6.45
CA GLU A 150 21.67 -27.99 -5.04
C GLU A 150 20.50 -27.85 -4.06
N PHE A 151 19.40 -28.61 -4.22
CA PHE A 151 18.12 -28.38 -3.52
C PHE A 151 18.24 -28.31 -2.00
N SER A 152 18.86 -29.31 -1.34
CA SER A 152 18.94 -29.34 0.13
C SER A 152 19.69 -28.13 0.71
N LYS A 153 20.85 -27.80 0.13
CA LYS A 153 21.65 -26.64 0.54
C LYS A 153 20.92 -25.32 0.25
N THR A 154 20.21 -25.26 -0.86
CA THR A 154 19.41 -24.09 -1.25
C THR A 154 18.25 -23.84 -0.29
N ILE A 155 17.54 -24.89 0.11
CA ILE A 155 16.45 -24.80 1.08
C ILE A 155 16.99 -24.35 2.44
N GLN A 156 18.12 -24.92 2.89
CA GLN A 156 18.77 -24.50 4.14
C GLN A 156 19.12 -23.01 4.11
N HIS A 157 19.81 -22.56 3.06
CA HIS A 157 20.18 -21.15 2.88
C HIS A 157 18.95 -20.23 2.86
N TYR A 158 17.90 -20.61 2.15
CA TYR A 158 16.65 -19.84 2.08
C TYR A 158 16.00 -19.66 3.46
N VAL A 159 15.96 -20.73 4.26
CA VAL A 159 15.41 -20.71 5.62
C VAL A 159 16.25 -19.81 6.54
N GLU A 160 17.57 -19.90 6.49
CA GLU A 160 18.48 -19.07 7.29
C GLU A 160 18.31 -17.58 6.98
N VAL A 161 18.25 -17.20 5.70
CA VAL A 161 18.04 -15.81 5.29
C VAL A 161 16.67 -15.28 5.72
N PHE A 162 15.62 -16.09 5.58
CA PHE A 162 14.26 -15.68 5.96
C PHE A 162 14.14 -15.45 7.47
N PHE A 163 14.65 -16.35 8.30
CA PHE A 163 14.62 -16.18 9.76
C PHE A 163 15.50 -15.02 10.23
N ALA A 164 16.70 -14.84 9.65
CA ALA A 164 17.55 -13.70 9.97
C ALA A 164 16.89 -12.34 9.61
N ALA A 165 16.08 -12.30 8.56
CA ALA A 165 15.30 -11.12 8.22
C ALA A 165 14.14 -10.90 9.21
N ALA A 166 13.41 -11.95 9.60
CA ALA A 166 12.33 -11.87 10.57
C ALA A 166 12.82 -11.40 11.96
N GLU A 167 13.97 -11.89 12.42
CA GLU A 167 14.59 -11.46 13.68
C GLU A 167 15.00 -10.00 13.65
N SER A 168 15.48 -9.49 12.51
CA SER A 168 15.88 -8.08 12.40
C SER A 168 14.70 -7.09 12.46
N ILE A 169 13.47 -7.55 12.20
CA ILE A 169 12.27 -6.71 12.28
C ILE A 169 11.75 -6.66 13.72
N GLY A 170 11.93 -7.73 14.52
CA GLY A 170 11.41 -7.83 15.88
C GLY A 170 12.33 -7.28 16.98
N GLN A 171 13.45 -6.64 16.64
CA GLN A 171 14.39 -6.06 17.62
C GLN A 171 14.21 -4.56 17.86
N ASP A 172 13.37 -3.88 17.05
CA ASP A 172 13.17 -2.43 17.11
C ASP A 172 11.89 -1.99 17.87
N ASP A 173 11.14 -2.96 18.44
CA ASP A 173 9.97 -2.76 19.33
C ASP A 173 10.32 -3.02 20.81
#